data_AF-A0A7W8SX58-F1
#
_entry.id   AF-A0A7W8SX58-F1
#
_cell.length_a   1.000
_cell.length_b   1.000
_cell.length_c   1.000
_cell.angle_alpha   90.00
_cell.angle_beta   90.00
_cell.angle_gamma   90.00
#
_symmetry.space_group_name_H-M   'P 1'
#
loop_
_entity.id
_entity.type
_entity.pdbx_description
1 polymer ?
#
loop_
_entity_poly.entity_id
_entity_poly.type
_entity_poly.pdbx_seq_one_letter_code
_entity_poly.pdbx_strand_id
1 'polypeptide(L)'
;MSAPHVDETARARAALAVIPADEYGTWVDMAFALKNGFGDAGFEIWDEWSRTAGNYNERAARTTWRSVKESGGKTLASLFWLARQHGFDLKRTHYPDRMATTFAVSPEVLERRVREEARQQARHEAVAREAQAIWQWARPVGPEHPYLVRKHLQPVPALRELEAVELHALLGYASASEEQPLTGRVLVVPFWIGEAISTLELIDEHGLKSSLAGGLKKGGYWIAGPAPVAGDPSTPILIGEGMATVLSAYRATDWPALATLSSGTLPQVAAILRERYPDVGLVVLGDLGPGESRARQAVEESQARLALPVFADGARINDKVPTDFNDMAVLSGFGDVGDCLREIAYRDVGLAAVGVESTVGIATGGKLDDLKEEIMSRVKETLVNDAEDVSRRRSSKRTEPKQHNMPESSAPTSESAIPERPPTEPSVVPPVGGSPAVESRRLAPIRPPVGEPLFEVADVPNEIRALAEHRFGTPLRMGTPRENGGPYRGEVFNTEHYLIQEVATRSVVFHPKAQMEFASDRLRWMDQNARLNGSELQVGYDGDRPKVYPWDRARDLLERTVGSLKKSARELNFSPNLEVMLDQLHARSWARVREARAAALEQSKERAASQDPPGPDR
;
A
#
# COMPACT_ATOMS: atom_id res chain seq x y z
N MET A 1 -63.19 24.75 -30.34
CA MET A 1 -62.13 23.75 -30.61
C MET A 1 -61.26 23.67 -29.37
N SER A 2 -61.16 22.52 -28.73
CA SER A 2 -60.20 22.34 -27.63
C SER A 2 -58.79 22.28 -28.23
N ALA A 3 -57.84 23.01 -27.63
CA ALA A 3 -56.43 22.81 -27.98
C ALA A 3 -56.03 21.37 -27.62
N PRO A 4 -55.21 20.69 -28.44
CA PRO A 4 -54.70 19.37 -28.09
C PRO A 4 -53.87 19.49 -26.81
N HIS A 5 -54.25 18.75 -25.77
CA HIS A 5 -53.52 18.70 -24.51
C HIS A 5 -52.23 17.92 -24.74
N VAL A 6 -51.13 18.65 -24.90
CA VAL A 6 -49.80 18.07 -25.03
C VAL A 6 -49.35 17.63 -23.64
N ASP A 7 -49.09 16.34 -23.44
CA ASP A 7 -48.43 15.88 -22.21
C ASP A 7 -47.00 16.44 -22.17
N GLU A 8 -46.80 17.39 -21.26
CA GLU A 8 -45.51 18.03 -21.03
C GLU A 8 -44.49 17.05 -20.44
N THR A 9 -44.95 15.99 -19.77
CA THR A 9 -44.11 14.92 -19.18
C THR A 9 -43.47 14.07 -20.27
N ALA A 10 -44.27 13.48 -21.17
CA ALA A 10 -43.76 12.75 -22.34
C ALA A 10 -42.91 13.64 -23.24
N ARG A 11 -43.29 14.92 -23.41
CA ARG A 11 -42.52 15.90 -24.18
C ARG A 11 -41.15 16.20 -23.54
N ALA A 12 -41.07 16.34 -22.21
CA ALA A 12 -39.82 16.55 -21.50
C ALA A 12 -38.92 15.32 -21.54
N ARG A 13 -39.48 14.10 -21.33
CA ARG A 13 -38.77 12.83 -21.53
C ARG A 13 -38.17 12.71 -22.94
N ALA A 14 -38.97 12.98 -23.97
CA ALA A 14 -38.52 12.95 -25.36
C ALA A 14 -37.47 14.03 -25.69
N ALA A 15 -37.49 15.19 -25.01
CA ALA A 15 -36.51 16.26 -25.17
C ALA A 15 -35.16 15.92 -24.50
N LEU A 16 -35.18 15.30 -23.33
CA LEU A 16 -33.96 14.80 -22.65
C LEU A 16 -33.29 13.68 -23.44
N ALA A 17 -34.06 12.82 -24.11
CA ALA A 17 -33.55 11.65 -24.84
C ALA A 17 -32.62 11.98 -26.02
N VAL A 18 -32.48 13.25 -26.43
CA VAL A 18 -31.47 13.69 -27.42
C VAL A 18 -30.28 14.45 -26.81
N ILE A 19 -30.31 14.75 -25.51
CA ILE A 19 -29.27 15.50 -24.80
C ILE A 19 -28.36 14.51 -24.04
N PRO A 20 -27.03 14.50 -24.26
CA PRO A 20 -26.09 13.71 -23.46
C PRO A 20 -26.09 14.13 -21.98
N ALA A 21 -26.03 13.15 -21.07
CA ALA A 21 -26.08 13.40 -19.63
C ALA A 21 -24.69 13.54 -18.97
N ASP A 22 -23.59 13.26 -19.68
CA ASP A 22 -22.23 13.22 -19.13
C ASP A 22 -21.64 14.58 -18.70
N GLU A 23 -22.13 15.69 -19.26
CA GLU A 23 -21.63 17.04 -18.97
C GLU A 23 -22.27 17.62 -17.70
N TYR A 24 -21.47 17.84 -16.65
CA TYR A 24 -21.95 18.32 -15.35
C TYR A 24 -22.76 19.62 -15.40
N GLY A 25 -22.37 20.58 -16.26
CA GLY A 25 -23.10 21.85 -16.42
C GLY A 25 -24.52 21.64 -16.97
N THR A 26 -24.63 20.95 -18.11
CA THR A 26 -25.92 20.53 -18.69
C THR A 26 -26.72 19.66 -17.71
N TRP A 27 -26.08 18.73 -17.00
CA TRP A 27 -26.72 17.84 -16.02
C TRP A 27 -27.41 18.60 -14.87
N VAL A 28 -26.74 19.59 -14.29
CA VAL A 28 -27.30 20.48 -13.26
C VAL A 28 -28.37 21.42 -13.85
N ASP A 29 -28.15 21.97 -15.04
CA ASP A 29 -29.13 22.83 -15.73
C ASP A 29 -30.46 22.09 -15.98
N MET A 30 -30.41 20.82 -16.38
CA MET A 30 -31.61 19.99 -16.58
C MET A 30 -32.28 19.66 -15.25
N ALA A 31 -31.53 19.52 -14.14
CA ALA A 31 -32.10 19.36 -12.81
C ALA A 31 -32.96 20.57 -12.43
N PHE A 32 -32.43 21.79 -12.61
CA PHE A 32 -33.19 23.03 -12.40
C PHE A 32 -34.40 23.12 -13.33
N ALA A 33 -34.23 22.85 -14.63
CA ALA A 33 -35.30 22.93 -15.62
C ALA A 33 -36.49 22.00 -15.31
N LEU A 34 -36.20 20.76 -14.90
CA LEU A 34 -37.22 19.76 -14.57
C LEU A 34 -37.86 20.02 -13.20
N LYS A 35 -37.09 20.45 -12.20
CA LYS A 35 -37.66 20.81 -10.89
C LYS A 35 -38.55 22.05 -10.98
N ASN A 36 -38.18 23.02 -11.80
CA ASN A 36 -39.01 24.19 -12.10
C ASN A 36 -40.33 23.81 -12.83
N GLY A 37 -40.30 22.80 -13.71
CA GLY A 37 -41.48 22.36 -14.46
C GLY A 37 -42.43 21.40 -13.72
N PHE A 38 -41.88 20.52 -12.88
CA PHE A 38 -42.62 19.37 -12.31
C PHE A 38 -42.51 19.26 -10.78
N GLY A 39 -41.87 20.21 -10.10
CA GLY A 39 -41.52 20.08 -8.67
C GLY A 39 -40.65 18.85 -8.43
N ASP A 40 -40.74 18.25 -7.24
CA ASP A 40 -39.99 17.02 -6.91
C ASP A 40 -40.38 15.79 -7.77
N ALA A 41 -41.55 15.77 -8.43
CA ALA A 41 -41.91 14.70 -9.38
C ALA A 41 -41.00 14.68 -10.62
N GLY A 42 -40.30 15.79 -10.92
CA GLY A 42 -39.26 15.84 -11.94
C GLY A 42 -38.03 14.97 -11.64
N PHE A 43 -37.85 14.51 -10.40
CA PHE A 43 -36.67 13.73 -10.00
C PHE A 43 -36.56 12.41 -10.78
N GLU A 44 -37.65 11.65 -10.90
CA GLU A 44 -37.62 10.34 -11.57
C GLU A 44 -37.22 10.48 -13.05
N ILE A 45 -37.75 11.50 -13.73
CA ILE A 45 -37.45 11.81 -15.13
C ILE A 45 -35.96 12.17 -15.30
N TRP A 46 -35.45 13.04 -14.42
CA TRP A 46 -34.07 13.48 -14.43
C TRP A 46 -33.09 12.36 -14.06
N ASP A 47 -33.43 11.53 -13.07
CA ASP A 47 -32.61 10.44 -12.55
C ASP A 47 -32.57 9.23 -13.50
N GLU A 48 -33.68 8.93 -14.21
CA GLU A 48 -33.70 7.94 -15.29
C GLU A 48 -32.83 8.40 -16.49
N TRP A 49 -32.92 9.67 -16.90
CA TRP A 49 -32.01 10.26 -17.89
C TRP A 49 -30.55 10.26 -17.40
N SER A 50 -30.31 10.64 -16.14
CA SER A 50 -28.97 10.69 -15.54
C SER A 50 -28.26 9.34 -15.56
N ARG A 51 -28.99 8.22 -15.43
CA ARG A 51 -28.43 6.86 -15.55
C ARG A 51 -27.83 6.55 -16.93
N THR A 52 -28.06 7.37 -17.95
CA THR A 52 -27.40 7.25 -19.26
C THR A 52 -25.98 7.81 -19.31
N ALA A 53 -25.56 8.63 -18.35
CA ALA A 53 -24.21 9.19 -18.27
C ALA A 53 -23.18 8.14 -17.84
N GLY A 54 -21.98 8.12 -18.43
CA GLY A 54 -20.92 7.19 -18.01
C GLY A 54 -20.56 7.33 -16.52
N ASN A 55 -20.47 8.58 -16.07
CA ASN A 55 -20.08 9.03 -14.73
C ASN A 55 -21.23 9.12 -13.70
N TYR A 56 -22.40 8.50 -13.96
CA TYR A 56 -23.56 8.55 -13.06
C TYR A 56 -23.26 8.03 -11.64
N ASN A 57 -23.77 8.73 -10.63
CA ASN A 57 -23.72 8.31 -9.23
C ASN A 57 -25.03 8.69 -8.51
N GLU A 58 -25.76 7.71 -7.96
CA GLU A 58 -27.08 7.94 -7.35
C GLU A 58 -27.02 8.84 -6.11
N ARG A 59 -25.99 8.71 -5.26
CA ARG A 59 -25.83 9.56 -4.07
C ARG A 59 -25.57 11.01 -4.45
N ALA A 60 -24.77 11.24 -5.50
CA ALA A 60 -24.58 12.56 -6.08
C ALA A 60 -25.89 13.11 -6.69
N ALA A 61 -26.63 12.30 -7.47
CA ALA A 61 -27.90 12.69 -8.07
C ALA A 61 -28.92 13.15 -7.01
N ARG A 62 -29.17 12.31 -5.99
CA ARG A 62 -30.06 12.66 -4.86
C ARG A 62 -29.60 13.90 -4.09
N THR A 63 -28.30 14.18 -4.03
CA THR A 63 -27.74 15.34 -3.33
C THR A 63 -27.92 16.63 -4.15
N THR A 64 -27.60 16.58 -5.45
CA THR A 64 -27.85 17.67 -6.41
C THR A 64 -29.33 18.03 -6.46
N TRP A 65 -30.23 17.04 -6.55
CA TRP A 65 -31.67 17.32 -6.60
C TRP A 65 -32.19 18.04 -5.34
N ARG A 66 -31.58 17.79 -4.18
CA ARG A 66 -31.91 18.47 -2.91
C ARG A 66 -31.33 19.89 -2.81
N SER A 67 -30.23 20.20 -3.49
CA SER A 67 -29.66 21.56 -3.53
C SER A 67 -30.33 22.46 -4.57
N VAL A 68 -30.86 21.86 -5.64
CA VAL A 68 -31.67 22.51 -6.68
C VAL A 68 -33.00 23.03 -6.11
N LYS A 69 -33.33 24.28 -6.47
CA LYS A 69 -34.58 24.97 -6.10
C LYS A 69 -35.39 25.30 -7.34
N GLU A 70 -36.72 25.25 -7.21
CA GLU A 70 -37.69 25.59 -8.26
C GLU A 70 -37.54 27.03 -8.80
N SER A 71 -36.99 27.93 -7.97
CA SER A 71 -36.69 29.33 -8.31
C SER A 71 -35.32 29.54 -8.98
N GLY A 72 -34.61 28.48 -9.37
CA GLY A 72 -33.39 28.60 -10.15
C GLY A 72 -33.67 29.03 -11.59
N GLY A 73 -32.79 29.83 -12.19
CA GLY A 73 -33.00 30.50 -13.48
C GLY A 73 -33.01 29.62 -14.74
N LYS A 74 -33.35 28.33 -14.63
CA LYS A 74 -33.53 27.40 -15.76
C LYS A 74 -34.92 26.80 -15.66
N THR A 75 -35.63 26.73 -16.79
CA THR A 75 -37.02 26.25 -16.85
C THR A 75 -37.15 25.19 -17.94
N LEU A 76 -38.33 24.59 -18.13
CA LEU A 76 -38.57 23.70 -19.28
C LEU A 76 -38.25 24.37 -20.64
N ALA A 77 -38.32 25.70 -20.74
CA ALA A 77 -37.88 26.42 -21.93
C ALA A 77 -36.37 26.30 -22.18
N SER A 78 -35.55 26.17 -21.12
CA SER A 78 -34.10 25.90 -21.21
C SER A 78 -33.82 24.48 -21.72
N LEU A 79 -34.55 23.48 -21.20
CA LEU A 79 -34.53 22.09 -21.70
C LEU A 79 -34.91 22.04 -23.19
N PHE A 80 -36.05 22.63 -23.56
CA PHE A 80 -36.53 22.63 -24.95
C PHE A 80 -35.63 23.44 -25.90
N TRP A 81 -34.99 24.51 -25.43
CA TRP A 81 -33.97 25.22 -26.20
C TRP A 81 -32.74 24.36 -26.47
N LEU A 82 -32.22 23.65 -25.46
CA LEU A 82 -31.04 22.79 -25.59
C LEU A 82 -31.34 21.56 -26.46
N ALA A 83 -32.46 20.88 -26.21
CA ALA A 83 -32.93 19.76 -27.03
C ALA A 83 -33.00 20.12 -28.52
N ARG A 84 -33.42 21.36 -28.85
CA ARG A 84 -33.45 21.85 -30.25
C ARG A 84 -32.06 21.98 -30.86
N GLN A 85 -31.02 22.32 -30.10
CA GLN A 85 -29.63 22.29 -30.59
C GLN A 85 -29.19 20.85 -30.90
N HIS A 86 -29.70 19.88 -30.13
CA HIS A 86 -29.55 18.44 -30.35
C HIS A 86 -30.57 17.85 -31.36
N GLY A 87 -31.24 18.69 -32.16
CA GLY A 87 -32.10 18.27 -33.27
C GLY A 87 -33.57 17.97 -32.93
N PHE A 88 -34.04 18.27 -31.71
CA PHE A 88 -35.44 18.05 -31.31
C PHE A 88 -36.42 19.00 -32.03
N ASP A 89 -37.47 18.44 -32.64
CA ASP A 89 -38.54 19.22 -33.26
C ASP A 89 -39.60 19.67 -32.25
N LEU A 90 -39.57 20.96 -31.91
CA LEU A 90 -40.52 21.60 -31.01
C LEU A 90 -41.96 21.67 -31.55
N LYS A 91 -42.19 21.48 -32.85
CA LYS A 91 -43.51 21.58 -33.50
C LYS A 91 -44.34 20.30 -33.41
N ARG A 92 -43.76 19.17 -32.98
CA ARG A 92 -44.51 17.94 -32.75
C ARG A 92 -45.56 18.14 -31.66
N THR A 93 -46.83 17.94 -32.03
CA THR A 93 -48.00 18.02 -31.15
C THR A 93 -48.31 16.70 -30.41
N HIS A 94 -47.68 15.60 -30.82
CA HIS A 94 -47.88 14.27 -30.23
C HIS A 94 -46.55 13.53 -30.17
N TYR A 95 -46.15 13.14 -28.97
CA TYR A 95 -45.01 12.25 -28.71
C TYR A 95 -45.64 10.92 -28.27
N PRO A 96 -45.61 9.86 -29.10
CA PRO A 96 -46.26 8.59 -28.73
C PRO A 96 -45.51 7.92 -27.59
N ASP A 97 -46.19 7.11 -26.77
CA ASP A 97 -45.56 6.32 -25.68
C ASP A 97 -44.35 5.49 -26.15
N ARG A 98 -44.38 5.00 -27.40
CA ARG A 98 -43.25 4.27 -27.99
C ARG A 98 -42.03 5.14 -28.36
N MET A 99 -42.11 6.45 -28.15
CA MET A 99 -40.97 7.39 -28.11
C MET A 99 -40.74 7.97 -26.70
N ALA A 100 -41.57 7.64 -25.70
CA ALA A 100 -41.19 7.69 -24.29
C ALA A 100 -40.32 6.46 -23.98
N THR A 101 -39.24 6.30 -24.74
CA THR A 101 -38.25 5.24 -24.60
C THR A 101 -37.74 5.26 -23.16
N THR A 102 -37.76 4.11 -22.48
CA THR A 102 -36.93 3.90 -21.29
C THR A 102 -35.52 4.38 -21.61
N PHE A 103 -34.89 5.15 -20.72
CA PHE A 103 -33.57 5.73 -20.98
C PHE A 103 -32.48 4.64 -21.01
N ALA A 104 -32.41 3.94 -22.15
CA ALA A 104 -31.55 2.80 -22.37
C ALA A 104 -30.09 3.26 -22.37
N VAL A 105 -29.31 2.78 -21.41
CA VAL A 105 -27.87 3.05 -21.33
C VAL A 105 -27.24 2.52 -22.62
N SER A 106 -26.65 3.42 -23.41
CA SER A 106 -26.02 3.07 -24.68
C SER A 106 -25.00 1.93 -24.47
N PRO A 107 -24.88 0.95 -25.39
CA PRO A 107 -23.82 -0.05 -25.34
C PRO A 107 -22.44 0.57 -25.17
N GLU A 108 -22.18 1.71 -25.82
CA GLU A 108 -20.92 2.46 -25.70
C GLU A 108 -20.65 2.97 -24.27
N VAL A 109 -21.71 3.31 -23.53
CA VAL A 109 -21.65 3.76 -22.13
C VAL A 109 -21.50 2.57 -21.18
N LEU A 110 -22.19 1.46 -21.43
CA LEU A 110 -22.00 0.22 -20.67
C LEU A 110 -20.57 -0.30 -20.83
N GLU A 111 -20.06 -0.36 -22.06
CA GLU A 111 -18.65 -0.66 -22.32
C GLU A 111 -17.71 0.37 -21.67
N ARG A 112 -18.07 1.66 -21.66
CA ARG A 112 -17.27 2.69 -20.99
C ARG A 112 -17.16 2.42 -19.49
N ARG A 113 -18.26 2.13 -18.81
CA ARG A 113 -18.26 1.76 -17.38
C ARG A 113 -17.43 0.50 -17.14
N VAL A 114 -17.66 -0.58 -17.88
CA VAL A 114 -16.85 -1.82 -17.78
C VAL A 114 -15.35 -1.53 -18.02
N ARG A 115 -15.01 -0.65 -18.97
CA ARG A 115 -13.61 -0.23 -19.23
C ARG A 115 -13.04 0.65 -18.11
N GLU A 116 -13.83 1.47 -17.43
CA GLU A 116 -13.40 2.34 -16.32
C GLU A 116 -13.30 1.54 -15.01
N GLU A 117 -14.29 0.70 -14.69
CA GLU A 117 -14.30 -0.27 -13.59
C GLU A 117 -13.12 -1.24 -13.68
N ALA A 118 -12.87 -1.85 -14.86
CA ALA A 118 -11.72 -2.74 -15.06
C ALA A 118 -10.36 -2.03 -14.91
N ARG A 119 -10.27 -0.73 -15.27
CA ARG A 119 -9.05 0.08 -15.01
C ARG A 119 -8.87 0.37 -13.53
N GLN A 120 -9.96 0.69 -12.82
CA GLN A 120 -9.92 0.92 -11.38
C GLN A 120 -9.53 -0.36 -10.62
N GLN A 121 -10.16 -1.49 -10.95
CA GLN A 121 -9.82 -2.80 -10.40
C GLN A 121 -8.36 -3.17 -10.68
N ALA A 122 -7.88 -3.01 -11.91
CA ALA A 122 -6.48 -3.29 -12.26
C ALA A 122 -5.48 -2.37 -11.54
N ARG A 123 -5.84 -1.11 -11.27
CA ARG A 123 -5.05 -0.19 -10.42
C ARG A 123 -5.03 -0.66 -8.96
N HIS A 124 -6.17 -1.02 -8.37
CA HIS A 124 -6.22 -1.57 -7.00
C HIS A 124 -5.43 -2.89 -6.88
N GLU A 125 -5.51 -3.78 -7.86
CA GLU A 125 -4.73 -5.04 -7.91
C GLU A 125 -3.23 -4.80 -8.11
N ALA A 126 -2.82 -3.73 -8.78
CA ALA A 126 -1.40 -3.34 -8.87
C ALA A 126 -0.88 -2.91 -7.49
N VAL A 127 -1.62 -2.03 -6.80
CA VAL A 127 -1.23 -1.54 -5.45
C VAL A 127 -1.28 -2.66 -4.41
N ALA A 128 -2.25 -3.59 -4.48
CA ALA A 128 -2.30 -4.76 -3.61
C ALA A 128 -1.05 -5.67 -3.76
N ARG A 129 -0.57 -5.86 -5.01
CA ARG A 129 0.67 -6.62 -5.28
C ARG A 129 1.93 -5.88 -4.81
N GLU A 130 1.97 -4.56 -4.95
CA GLU A 130 3.06 -3.72 -4.43
C GLU A 130 3.09 -3.72 -2.90
N ALA A 131 1.92 -3.55 -2.25
CA ALA A 131 1.73 -3.66 -0.80
C ALA A 131 2.19 -5.02 -0.28
N GLN A 132 1.80 -6.11 -0.94
CA GLN A 132 2.21 -7.47 -0.61
C GLN A 132 3.73 -7.68 -0.78
N ALA A 133 4.34 -7.11 -1.81
CA ALA A 133 5.79 -7.20 -2.05
C ALA A 133 6.59 -6.40 -1.02
N ILE A 134 6.17 -5.17 -0.69
CA ILE A 134 6.78 -4.34 0.34
C ILE A 134 6.62 -5.00 1.71
N TRP A 135 5.45 -5.56 2.03
CA TRP A 135 5.22 -6.32 3.26
C TRP A 135 6.14 -7.55 3.37
N GLN A 136 6.33 -8.29 2.28
CA GLN A 136 7.25 -9.43 2.23
C GLN A 136 8.72 -9.02 2.38
N TRP A 137 9.12 -7.87 1.81
CA TRP A 137 10.48 -7.36 1.89
C TRP A 137 10.79 -6.65 3.22
N ALA A 138 9.77 -6.09 3.88
CA ALA A 138 9.89 -5.49 5.21
C ALA A 138 10.28 -6.53 6.26
N ARG A 139 11.10 -6.11 7.22
CA ARG A 139 11.63 -6.98 8.30
C ARG A 139 10.73 -6.87 9.54
N PRO A 140 10.72 -7.86 10.46
CA PRO A 140 10.05 -7.70 11.75
C PRO A 140 10.52 -6.42 12.47
N VAL A 141 9.60 -5.73 13.15
CA VAL A 141 9.94 -4.49 13.88
C VAL A 141 10.99 -4.80 14.94
N GLY A 142 12.10 -4.05 14.93
CA GLY A 142 13.17 -4.22 15.90
C GLY A 142 12.78 -3.73 17.30
N PRO A 143 13.61 -4.02 18.32
CA PRO A 143 13.47 -3.36 19.61
C PRO A 143 13.54 -1.83 19.45
N GLU A 144 12.89 -1.13 20.37
CA GLU A 144 12.98 0.33 20.52
C GLU A 144 12.70 1.11 19.22
N HIS A 145 11.72 0.70 18.41
CA HIS A 145 11.28 1.49 17.26
C HIS A 145 10.76 2.86 17.75
N PRO A 146 11.25 4.02 17.26
CA PRO A 146 11.11 5.27 18.02
C PRO A 146 9.66 5.73 18.13
N TYR A 147 8.86 5.52 17.08
CA TYR A 147 7.42 5.73 17.11
C TYR A 147 6.73 4.92 18.23
N LEU A 148 7.04 3.62 18.37
CA LEU A 148 6.43 2.75 19.37
C LEU A 148 6.89 3.14 20.78
N VAL A 149 8.18 3.42 20.96
CA VAL A 149 8.74 3.92 22.24
C VAL A 149 8.01 5.18 22.68
N ARG A 150 7.89 6.19 21.81
CA ARG A 150 7.19 7.46 22.10
C ARG A 150 5.68 7.29 22.36
N LYS A 151 5.05 6.27 21.78
CA LYS A 151 3.65 5.89 22.03
C LYS A 151 3.52 4.81 23.14
N HIS A 152 4.58 4.50 23.90
CA HIS A 152 4.64 3.51 24.98
C HIS A 152 4.21 2.06 24.57
N LEU A 153 4.30 1.75 23.27
CA LEU A 153 3.90 0.48 22.67
C LEU A 153 5.08 -0.49 22.48
N GLN A 154 4.75 -1.77 22.35
CA GLN A 154 5.68 -2.86 22.05
C GLN A 154 5.43 -3.37 20.62
N PRO A 155 6.46 -3.86 19.91
CA PRO A 155 6.28 -4.43 18.57
C PRO A 155 5.46 -5.72 18.64
N VAL A 156 4.65 -5.97 17.61
CA VAL A 156 3.83 -7.19 17.46
C VAL A 156 4.07 -7.83 16.08
N PRO A 157 3.86 -9.15 15.91
CA PRO A 157 4.08 -9.84 14.63
C PRO A 157 3.24 -9.31 13.45
N ALA A 158 2.15 -8.60 13.73
CA ALA A 158 1.30 -7.92 12.74
C ALA A 158 1.89 -6.59 12.21
N LEU A 159 3.08 -6.18 12.68
CA LEU A 159 3.83 -5.02 12.19
C LEU A 159 5.18 -5.43 11.60
N ARG A 160 5.69 -4.65 10.66
CA ARG A 160 7.05 -4.73 10.12
C ARG A 160 7.68 -3.33 10.08
N GLU A 161 8.99 -3.23 9.83
CA GLU A 161 9.71 -1.97 9.64
C GLU A 161 10.52 -1.96 8.33
N LEU A 162 10.84 -0.75 7.85
CA LEU A 162 11.84 -0.45 6.82
C LEU A 162 12.56 0.86 7.14
N GLU A 163 13.77 1.06 6.62
CA GLU A 163 14.33 2.42 6.58
C GLU A 163 13.62 3.22 5.48
N ALA A 164 13.36 4.51 5.68
CA ALA A 164 12.66 5.36 4.70
C ALA A 164 13.34 5.38 3.30
N VAL A 165 14.67 5.23 3.26
CA VAL A 165 15.44 5.12 2.01
C VAL A 165 15.23 3.79 1.28
N GLU A 166 14.95 2.70 2.01
CA GLU A 166 14.61 1.40 1.42
C GLU A 166 13.19 1.43 0.84
N LEU A 167 12.25 2.01 1.59
CA LEU A 167 10.87 2.24 1.15
C LEU A 167 10.81 3.12 -0.11
N HIS A 168 11.60 4.20 -0.17
CA HIS A 168 11.75 5.04 -1.36
C HIS A 168 12.25 4.23 -2.58
N ALA A 169 13.23 3.35 -2.37
CA ALA A 169 13.82 2.53 -3.43
C ALA A 169 12.86 1.46 -3.99
N LEU A 170 11.93 0.96 -3.16
CA LEU A 170 10.89 0.02 -3.59
C LEU A 170 9.78 0.72 -4.39
N LEU A 171 9.36 1.91 -3.95
CA LEU A 171 8.26 2.67 -4.54
C LEU A 171 8.64 3.52 -5.76
N GLY A 172 9.91 3.91 -5.87
CA GLY A 172 10.39 4.87 -6.89
C GLY A 172 9.94 6.32 -6.66
N TYR A 173 9.16 6.60 -5.61
CA TYR A 173 8.77 7.94 -5.16
C TYR A 173 8.98 8.07 -3.63
N ALA A 174 9.05 9.29 -3.12
CA ALA A 174 9.15 9.52 -1.68
C ALA A 174 7.75 9.50 -1.04
N SER A 175 7.50 8.55 -0.14
CA SER A 175 6.28 8.60 0.70
C SER A 175 6.31 9.85 1.57
N ALA A 176 5.18 10.54 1.67
CA ALA A 176 5.08 11.83 2.36
C ALA A 176 3.74 12.01 3.08
N SER A 177 3.74 12.90 4.06
CA SER A 177 2.58 13.39 4.83
C SER A 177 2.65 14.90 4.86
N GLU A 178 1.58 15.62 4.50
CA GLU A 178 1.58 17.10 4.50
C GLU A 178 2.80 17.72 3.79
N GLU A 179 3.12 17.18 2.60
CA GLU A 179 4.30 17.52 1.76
C GLU A 179 5.68 17.19 2.36
N GLN A 180 5.75 16.78 3.64
CA GLN A 180 6.97 16.33 4.31
C GLN A 180 7.25 14.84 4.03
N PRO A 181 8.44 14.47 3.55
CA PRO A 181 8.79 13.06 3.31
C PRO A 181 8.97 12.30 4.62
N LEU A 182 8.61 11.01 4.63
CA LEU A 182 8.87 10.12 5.77
C LEU A 182 10.38 9.92 6.00
N THR A 183 10.79 9.80 7.26
CA THR A 183 12.21 9.75 7.67
C THR A 183 12.56 8.56 8.56
N GLY A 184 13.87 8.25 8.66
CA GLY A 184 14.39 7.25 9.60
C GLY A 184 13.75 5.86 9.50
N ARG A 185 13.42 5.25 10.64
CA ARG A 185 12.70 3.96 10.68
C ARG A 185 11.19 4.17 10.52
N VAL A 186 10.62 3.48 9.53
CA VAL A 186 9.20 3.53 9.15
C VAL A 186 8.52 2.19 9.46
N LEU A 187 7.47 2.23 10.29
CA LEU A 187 6.56 1.11 10.47
C LEU A 187 5.74 0.88 9.20
N VAL A 188 5.62 -0.38 8.84
CA VAL A 188 4.74 -0.89 7.79
C VAL A 188 3.56 -1.59 8.46
N VAL A 189 2.35 -1.01 8.29
CA VAL A 189 1.09 -1.51 8.85
C VAL A 189 0.25 -2.10 7.71
N PRO A 190 0.07 -3.43 7.63
CA PRO A 190 -0.64 -4.07 6.52
C PRO A 190 -2.15 -3.93 6.66
N PHE A 191 -2.82 -3.47 5.60
CA PHE A 191 -4.27 -3.28 5.59
C PHE A 191 -4.95 -4.35 4.73
N TRP A 192 -5.76 -5.19 5.37
CA TRP A 192 -6.31 -6.40 4.79
C TRP A 192 -7.75 -6.21 4.32
N ILE A 193 -8.10 -6.78 3.18
CA ILE A 193 -9.48 -6.99 2.74
C ILE A 193 -9.65 -8.49 2.47
N GLY A 194 -10.44 -9.16 3.31
CA GLY A 194 -10.47 -10.62 3.34
C GLY A 194 -9.12 -11.19 3.75
N GLU A 195 -8.55 -12.06 2.92
CA GLU A 195 -7.25 -12.72 3.16
C GLU A 195 -6.07 -12.02 2.46
N ALA A 196 -6.30 -10.91 1.76
CA ALA A 196 -5.28 -10.22 0.97
C ALA A 196 -4.94 -8.84 1.54
N ILE A 197 -3.66 -8.46 1.51
CA ILE A 197 -3.23 -7.07 1.73
C ILE A 197 -3.68 -6.24 0.53
N SER A 198 -4.43 -5.16 0.79
CA SER A 198 -4.90 -4.23 -0.24
C SER A 198 -4.09 -2.92 -0.28
N THR A 199 -3.56 -2.49 0.86
CA THR A 199 -2.68 -1.32 0.97
C THR A 199 -1.84 -1.40 2.26
N LEU A 200 -0.94 -0.43 2.46
CA LEU A 200 -0.16 -0.24 3.68
C LEU A 200 -0.41 1.16 4.23
N GLU A 201 -0.52 1.30 5.56
CA GLU A 201 -0.19 2.57 6.23
C GLU A 201 1.29 2.54 6.61
N LEU A 202 1.94 3.70 6.46
CA LEU A 202 3.38 3.90 6.60
C LEU A 202 3.56 4.98 7.66
N ILE A 203 4.19 4.65 8.80
CA ILE A 203 4.30 5.55 9.95
C ILE A 203 5.78 5.72 10.32
N ASP A 204 6.31 6.94 10.18
CA ASP A 204 7.73 7.19 10.47
C ASP A 204 8.03 7.38 11.96
N GLU A 205 9.32 7.50 12.30
CA GLU A 205 9.77 7.68 13.68
C GLU A 205 9.25 8.97 14.35
N HIS A 206 8.96 10.00 13.55
CA HIS A 206 8.33 11.24 14.01
C HIS A 206 6.78 11.14 14.05
N GLY A 207 6.21 10.07 13.51
CA GLY A 207 4.77 9.79 13.46
C GLY A 207 4.04 10.48 12.31
N LEU A 208 4.76 10.97 11.30
CA LEU A 208 4.15 11.32 10.03
C LEU A 208 3.56 10.05 9.40
N LYS A 209 2.35 10.16 8.84
CA LYS A 209 1.61 9.04 8.28
C LYS A 209 1.40 9.17 6.78
N SER A 210 1.71 8.13 6.04
CA SER A 210 1.36 8.01 4.63
C SER A 210 0.60 6.71 4.36
N SER A 211 0.07 6.55 3.15
CA SER A 211 -0.56 5.31 2.70
C SER A 211 -0.24 5.10 1.22
N LEU A 212 -0.18 3.84 0.76
CA LEU A 212 0.06 3.58 -0.67
C LEU A 212 -1.09 4.15 -1.52
N ALA A 213 -0.74 5.04 -2.44
CA ALA A 213 -1.69 5.74 -3.30
C ALA A 213 -2.42 4.74 -4.22
N GLY A 214 -3.74 4.92 -4.38
CA GLY A 214 -4.58 4.01 -5.17
C GLY A 214 -4.92 2.67 -4.47
N GLY A 215 -4.43 2.42 -3.25
CA GLY A 215 -4.80 1.24 -2.47
C GLY A 215 -6.22 1.35 -1.92
N LEU A 216 -6.98 0.24 -1.93
CA LEU A 216 -8.37 0.24 -1.49
C LEU A 216 -8.45 0.17 0.05
N LYS A 217 -8.97 1.21 0.70
CA LYS A 217 -9.27 1.21 2.15
C LYS A 217 -10.70 0.75 2.49
N LYS A 218 -11.59 0.59 1.51
CA LYS A 218 -13.03 0.36 1.72
C LYS A 218 -13.31 -1.03 2.30
N GLY A 219 -13.75 -1.10 3.55
CA GLY A 219 -14.11 -2.35 4.24
C GLY A 219 -12.94 -3.22 4.67
N GLY A 220 -11.72 -2.66 4.74
CA GLY A 220 -10.54 -3.36 5.24
C GLY A 220 -10.15 -2.99 6.67
N TYR A 221 -9.16 -3.68 7.23
CA TYR A 221 -8.62 -3.41 8.57
C TYR A 221 -7.17 -3.90 8.75
N TRP A 222 -6.48 -3.35 9.75
CA TRP A 222 -5.36 -4.01 10.44
C TRP A 222 -5.86 -4.67 11.74
N ILE A 223 -5.14 -5.64 12.29
CA ILE A 223 -5.52 -6.34 13.53
C ILE A 223 -4.34 -6.52 14.50
N ALA A 224 -4.59 -6.23 15.78
CA ALA A 224 -3.79 -6.63 16.92
C ALA A 224 -4.41 -7.87 17.58
N GLY A 225 -3.57 -8.85 17.91
CA GLY A 225 -4.00 -10.14 18.47
C GLY A 225 -4.35 -11.20 17.43
N PRO A 226 -4.89 -12.36 17.87
CA PRO A 226 -5.42 -13.38 16.98
C PRO A 226 -6.70 -12.89 16.28
N ALA A 227 -7.02 -13.49 15.13
CA ALA A 227 -8.30 -13.25 14.46
C ALA A 227 -9.48 -13.72 15.33
N PRO A 228 -10.61 -12.98 15.40
CA PRO A 228 -11.75 -13.38 16.23
C PRO A 228 -12.35 -14.70 15.73
N VAL A 229 -12.56 -15.64 16.66
CA VAL A 229 -13.15 -16.95 16.37
C VAL A 229 -14.67 -16.82 16.32
N ALA A 230 -15.28 -17.21 15.21
CA ALA A 230 -16.73 -17.20 15.09
C ALA A 230 -17.36 -18.20 16.08
N GLY A 231 -18.29 -17.72 16.90
CA GLY A 231 -18.99 -18.54 17.89
C GLY A 231 -18.45 -18.49 19.32
N ASP A 232 -17.43 -17.68 19.62
CA ASP A 232 -17.13 -17.27 21.01
C ASP A 232 -17.76 -15.90 21.32
N PRO A 233 -18.89 -15.83 22.06
CA PRO A 233 -19.48 -14.57 22.48
C PRO A 233 -18.82 -13.98 23.75
N SER A 234 -17.90 -14.71 24.41
CA SER A 234 -17.32 -14.29 25.69
C SER A 234 -16.17 -13.27 25.56
N THR A 235 -15.50 -13.25 24.40
CA THR A 235 -14.43 -12.31 24.07
C THR A 235 -14.95 -11.16 23.20
N PRO A 236 -15.01 -9.91 23.70
CA PRO A 236 -15.40 -8.76 22.88
C PRO A 236 -14.41 -8.49 21.73
N ILE A 237 -14.90 -7.83 20.68
CA ILE A 237 -14.08 -7.33 19.57
C ILE A 237 -14.00 -5.81 19.66
N LEU A 238 -12.78 -5.28 19.68
CA LEU A 238 -12.51 -3.85 19.73
C LEU A 238 -12.28 -3.31 18.31
N ILE A 239 -12.82 -2.13 18.00
CA ILE A 239 -12.74 -1.51 16.67
C ILE A 239 -12.38 -0.03 16.84
N GLY A 240 -11.30 0.46 16.25
CA GLY A 240 -10.90 1.87 16.35
C GLY A 240 -10.27 2.41 15.08
N GLU A 241 -10.03 3.72 15.04
CA GLU A 241 -9.38 4.34 13.88
C GLU A 241 -7.87 4.04 13.83
N GLY A 242 -7.14 4.49 14.85
CA GLY A 242 -5.67 4.44 14.86
C GLY A 242 -5.07 3.09 15.27
N MET A 243 -4.03 2.65 14.55
CA MET A 243 -3.19 1.49 14.93
C MET A 243 -2.71 1.58 16.39
N ALA A 244 -2.25 2.75 16.84
CA ALA A 244 -1.76 2.95 18.20
C ALA A 244 -2.89 2.84 19.25
N THR A 245 -4.05 3.46 19.00
CA THR A 245 -5.27 3.38 19.82
C THR A 245 -5.66 1.91 20.05
N VAL A 246 -5.76 1.16 18.95
CA VAL A 246 -6.18 -0.24 18.90
C VAL A 246 -5.16 -1.17 19.54
N LEU A 247 -3.86 -0.99 19.26
CA LEU A 247 -2.80 -1.79 19.89
C LEU A 247 -2.67 -1.51 21.40
N SER A 248 -3.04 -0.31 21.86
CA SER A 248 -3.09 0.00 23.30
C SER A 248 -4.25 -0.70 23.98
N ALA A 249 -5.42 -0.70 23.35
CA ALA A 249 -6.60 -1.40 23.84
C ALA A 249 -6.40 -2.92 23.85
N TYR A 250 -5.76 -3.50 22.83
CA TYR A 250 -5.29 -4.90 22.84
C TYR A 250 -4.37 -5.17 24.04
N ARG A 251 -3.30 -4.39 24.23
CA ARG A 251 -2.36 -4.56 25.35
C ARG A 251 -2.97 -4.33 26.75
N ALA A 252 -4.17 -3.76 26.82
CA ALA A 252 -4.90 -3.52 28.06
C ALA A 252 -5.92 -4.64 28.39
N THR A 253 -6.31 -5.46 27.41
CA THR A 253 -7.46 -6.39 27.51
C THR A 253 -7.18 -7.81 26.99
N ASP A 254 -6.15 -8.00 26.16
CA ASP A 254 -5.87 -9.16 25.31
C ASP A 254 -7.00 -9.53 24.31
N TRP A 255 -7.98 -8.63 24.09
CA TRP A 255 -9.10 -8.84 23.17
C TRP A 255 -8.74 -8.47 21.72
N PRO A 256 -9.20 -9.25 20.71
CA PRO A 256 -8.97 -8.94 19.29
C PRO A 256 -9.38 -7.51 18.94
N ALA A 257 -8.42 -6.70 18.47
CA ALA A 257 -8.60 -5.27 18.27
C ALA A 257 -8.24 -4.88 16.83
N LEU A 258 -9.15 -4.22 16.12
CA LEU A 258 -9.05 -3.94 14.69
C LEU A 258 -8.98 -2.45 14.41
N ALA A 259 -8.03 -2.03 13.57
CA ALA A 259 -7.79 -0.64 13.20
C ALA A 259 -8.23 -0.35 11.76
N THR A 260 -9.06 0.67 11.57
CA THR A 260 -9.65 1.02 10.26
C THR A 260 -8.82 2.02 9.47
N LEU A 261 -7.82 2.64 10.12
CA LEU A 261 -6.82 3.56 9.55
C LEU A 261 -7.43 4.76 8.79
N SER A 262 -8.65 5.12 9.18
CA SER A 262 -9.40 6.34 8.85
C SER A 262 -10.76 6.32 9.58
N SER A 263 -11.21 7.48 10.05
CA SER A 263 -12.56 7.68 10.60
C SER A 263 -13.66 7.34 9.57
N GLY A 264 -13.41 7.64 8.29
CA GLY A 264 -14.37 7.43 7.19
C GLY A 264 -14.63 5.96 6.85
N THR A 265 -13.75 5.04 7.24
CA THR A 265 -13.95 3.58 7.06
C THR A 265 -14.59 2.93 8.28
N LEU A 266 -14.60 3.59 9.44
CA LEU A 266 -15.00 3.02 10.73
C LEU A 266 -16.43 2.45 10.76
N PRO A 267 -17.48 3.14 10.25
CA PRO A 267 -18.84 2.59 10.25
C PRO A 267 -18.98 1.33 9.39
N GLN A 268 -18.35 1.33 8.21
CA GLN A 268 -18.44 0.19 7.29
C GLN A 268 -17.73 -1.06 7.85
N VAL A 269 -16.56 -0.88 8.49
CA VAL A 269 -15.85 -2.00 9.12
C VAL A 269 -16.66 -2.57 10.30
N ALA A 270 -17.27 -1.70 11.10
CA ALA A 270 -18.14 -2.14 12.20
C ALA A 270 -19.38 -2.91 11.69
N ALA A 271 -20.01 -2.46 10.61
CA ALA A 271 -21.12 -3.18 9.97
C ALA A 271 -20.70 -4.57 9.43
N ILE A 272 -19.55 -4.65 8.73
CA ILE A 272 -18.98 -5.94 8.24
C ILE A 272 -18.67 -6.89 9.40
N LEU A 273 -18.17 -6.37 10.53
CA LEU A 273 -17.89 -7.18 11.71
C LEU A 273 -19.17 -7.63 12.43
N ARG A 274 -20.24 -6.82 12.47
CA ARG A 274 -21.55 -7.25 12.99
C ARG A 274 -22.19 -8.34 12.12
N GLU A 275 -22.10 -8.22 10.80
CA GLU A 275 -22.59 -9.26 9.88
C GLU A 275 -21.83 -10.59 10.06
N ARG A 276 -20.52 -10.53 10.28
CA ARG A 276 -19.66 -11.72 10.48
C ARG A 276 -19.78 -12.33 11.89
N TYR A 277 -20.01 -11.50 12.90
CA TYR A 277 -20.00 -11.88 14.32
C TYR A 277 -21.28 -11.36 15.01
N PRO A 278 -22.47 -11.88 14.65
CA PRO A 278 -23.76 -11.32 15.08
C PRO A 278 -23.92 -11.30 16.61
N ASP A 279 -23.50 -12.38 17.30
CA ASP A 279 -23.70 -12.55 18.74
C ASP A 279 -22.54 -12.00 19.61
N VAL A 280 -21.47 -11.47 19.00
CA VAL A 280 -20.27 -11.03 19.74
C VAL A 280 -20.41 -9.58 20.20
N GLY A 281 -19.91 -9.26 21.39
CA GLY A 281 -19.84 -7.89 21.89
C GLY A 281 -18.86 -7.05 21.06
N LEU A 282 -19.37 -6.09 20.28
CA LEU A 282 -18.53 -5.12 19.56
C LEU A 282 -18.39 -3.84 20.41
N VAL A 283 -17.17 -3.30 20.51
CA VAL A 283 -16.89 -2.01 21.15
C VAL A 283 -16.12 -1.12 20.18
N VAL A 284 -16.69 0.04 19.85
CA VAL A 284 -16.03 1.06 19.02
C VAL A 284 -15.27 2.03 19.92
N LEU A 285 -13.96 2.11 19.71
CA LEU A 285 -13.05 3.06 20.30
C LEU A 285 -13.15 4.37 19.50
N GLY A 286 -13.79 5.39 20.08
CA GLY A 286 -13.86 6.72 19.51
C GLY A 286 -12.77 7.64 20.06
N ASP A 287 -12.06 8.32 19.15
CA ASP A 287 -11.12 9.39 19.51
C ASP A 287 -11.90 10.71 19.72
N LEU A 288 -11.54 11.49 20.74
CA LEU A 288 -12.24 12.74 21.08
C LEU A 288 -12.04 13.81 20.02
N GLY A 289 -13.11 14.53 19.66
CA GLY A 289 -13.07 15.58 18.63
C GLY A 289 -13.63 15.08 17.29
N PRO A 290 -13.01 15.38 16.13
CA PRO A 290 -13.60 15.11 14.80
C PRO A 290 -14.04 13.66 14.57
N GLY A 291 -13.23 12.69 15.04
CA GLY A 291 -13.48 11.24 14.87
C GLY A 291 -14.71 10.73 15.62
N GLU A 292 -15.13 11.39 16.71
CA GLU A 292 -16.24 10.97 17.55
C GLU A 292 -17.56 10.83 16.76
N SER A 293 -17.76 11.71 15.77
CA SER A 293 -18.92 11.67 14.87
C SER A 293 -19.04 10.35 14.09
N ARG A 294 -17.90 9.83 13.59
CA ARG A 294 -17.83 8.56 12.86
C ARG A 294 -17.89 7.36 13.80
N ALA A 295 -17.33 7.48 15.01
CA ALA A 295 -17.45 6.45 16.04
C ALA A 295 -18.92 6.25 16.47
N ARG A 296 -19.68 7.34 16.63
CA ARG A 296 -21.14 7.29 16.91
C ARG A 296 -21.93 6.69 15.74
N GLN A 297 -21.64 7.12 14.50
CA GLN A 297 -22.24 6.51 13.30
C GLN A 297 -21.97 5.00 13.24
N ALA A 298 -20.75 4.56 13.53
CA ALA A 298 -20.38 3.15 13.55
C ALA A 298 -21.14 2.35 14.62
N VAL A 299 -21.35 2.94 15.80
CA VAL A 299 -22.12 2.35 16.91
C VAL A 299 -23.58 2.17 16.54
N GLU A 300 -24.20 3.16 15.90
CA GLU A 300 -25.58 3.10 15.40
C GLU A 300 -25.74 2.05 14.29
N GLU A 301 -24.86 2.02 13.29
CA GLU A 301 -24.94 1.11 12.14
C GLU A 301 -24.62 -0.36 12.49
N SER A 302 -23.82 -0.62 13.53
CA SER A 302 -23.37 -1.97 13.91
C SER A 302 -23.96 -2.52 15.22
N GLN A 303 -24.79 -1.74 15.93
CA GLN A 303 -25.28 -2.09 17.27
C GLN A 303 -24.11 -2.45 18.22
N ALA A 304 -23.03 -1.65 18.18
CA ALA A 304 -21.88 -1.79 19.07
C ALA A 304 -22.08 -0.97 20.36
N ARG A 305 -21.12 -1.07 21.28
CA ARG A 305 -20.98 -0.15 22.41
C ARG A 305 -19.97 0.95 22.05
N LEU A 306 -20.21 2.20 22.46
CA LEU A 306 -19.21 3.26 22.32
C LEU A 306 -18.29 3.26 23.54
N ALA A 307 -16.98 3.30 23.31
CA ALA A 307 -15.98 3.64 24.30
C ALA A 307 -15.24 4.93 23.88
N LEU A 308 -15.07 5.86 24.83
CA LEU A 308 -14.29 7.08 24.67
C LEU A 308 -13.24 7.12 25.79
N PRO A 309 -12.00 7.60 25.54
CA PRO A 309 -10.99 7.72 26.57
C PRO A 309 -11.37 8.81 27.59
N VAL A 310 -10.96 8.60 28.84
CA VAL A 310 -11.23 9.52 29.96
C VAL A 310 -9.92 10.14 30.43
N PHE A 311 -9.92 11.46 30.56
CA PHE A 311 -8.74 12.25 30.94
C PHE A 311 -9.05 13.15 32.13
N ALA A 312 -8.02 13.44 32.94
CA ALA A 312 -8.13 14.46 33.99
C ALA A 312 -8.19 15.88 33.39
N ASP A 313 -8.86 16.80 34.08
CA ASP A 313 -8.97 18.20 33.67
C ASP A 313 -7.59 18.82 33.43
N GLY A 314 -7.40 19.39 32.24
CA GLY A 314 -6.14 20.04 31.85
C GLY A 314 -4.99 19.10 31.47
N ALA A 315 -5.21 17.78 31.36
CA ALA A 315 -4.19 16.83 30.92
C ALA A 315 -3.54 17.21 29.58
N ARG A 316 -2.23 16.96 29.44
CA ARG A 316 -1.42 17.25 28.25
C ARG A 316 -0.37 16.18 27.99
N ILE A 317 -0.07 15.94 26.73
CA ILE A 317 1.09 15.17 26.27
C ILE A 317 1.85 16.04 25.26
N ASN A 318 3.08 16.45 25.58
CA ASN A 318 3.89 17.35 24.75
C ASN A 318 3.09 18.60 24.30
N ASP A 319 2.50 19.30 25.27
CA ASP A 319 1.59 20.45 25.14
C ASP A 319 0.29 20.23 24.35
N LYS A 320 0.07 19.06 23.75
CA LYS A 320 -1.18 18.72 23.06
C LYS A 320 -2.23 18.20 24.05
N VAL A 321 -3.49 18.48 23.75
CA VAL A 321 -4.64 17.85 24.43
C VAL A 321 -4.69 16.38 23.99
N PRO A 322 -4.77 15.40 24.91
CA PRO A 322 -4.87 14.00 24.56
C PRO A 322 -6.26 13.67 23.99
N THR A 323 -6.33 12.75 23.03
CA THR A 323 -7.59 12.45 22.31
C THR A 323 -7.91 10.96 22.16
N ASP A 324 -6.90 10.09 22.20
CA ASP A 324 -7.05 8.66 21.88
C ASP A 324 -6.80 7.73 23.10
N PHE A 325 -7.22 6.46 23.03
CA PHE A 325 -6.96 5.46 24.10
C PHE A 325 -5.48 5.13 24.31
N ASN A 326 -4.60 5.45 23.36
CA ASN A 326 -3.17 5.34 23.60
C ASN A 326 -2.67 6.50 24.47
N ASP A 327 -3.12 7.73 24.24
CA ASP A 327 -2.82 8.88 25.09
C ASP A 327 -3.30 8.62 26.53
N MET A 328 -4.45 7.93 26.68
CA MET A 328 -4.93 7.45 28.00
C MET A 328 -3.99 6.40 28.60
N ALA A 329 -3.47 5.46 27.80
CA ALA A 329 -2.46 4.49 28.25
C ALA A 329 -1.09 5.13 28.58
N VAL A 330 -0.76 6.27 27.97
CA VAL A 330 0.48 7.04 28.27
C VAL A 330 0.33 7.84 29.58
N LEU A 331 -0.85 8.38 29.85
CA LEU A 331 -1.13 9.21 31.05
C LEU A 331 -1.47 8.40 32.30
N SER A 332 -2.33 7.38 32.16
CA SER A 332 -2.89 6.60 33.27
C SER A 332 -2.40 5.15 33.31
N GLY A 333 -1.85 4.65 32.20
CA GLY A 333 -1.38 3.26 32.07
C GLY A 333 -2.40 2.31 31.44
N PHE A 334 -1.94 1.12 31.08
CA PHE A 334 -2.76 0.10 30.43
C PHE A 334 -3.81 -0.54 31.36
N GLY A 335 -3.67 -0.42 32.68
CA GLY A 335 -4.64 -0.92 33.67
C GLY A 335 -5.98 -0.18 33.54
N ASP A 336 -5.95 1.13 33.76
CA ASP A 336 -7.09 2.05 33.67
C ASP A 336 -7.82 1.98 32.32
N VAL A 337 -7.07 1.85 31.22
CA VAL A 337 -7.64 1.62 29.88
C VAL A 337 -8.39 0.28 29.83
N GLY A 338 -7.80 -0.78 30.37
CA GLY A 338 -8.42 -2.10 30.40
C GLY A 338 -9.67 -2.15 31.25
N ASP A 339 -9.67 -1.49 32.40
CA ASP A 339 -10.82 -1.47 33.32
C ASP A 339 -11.97 -0.60 32.80
N CYS A 340 -11.67 0.54 32.15
CA CYS A 340 -12.64 1.31 31.39
C CYS A 340 -13.30 0.46 30.29
N LEU A 341 -12.51 -0.28 29.50
CA LEU A 341 -13.03 -1.14 28.45
C LEU A 341 -13.81 -2.35 28.98
N ARG A 342 -13.42 -2.93 30.12
CA ARG A 342 -14.17 -3.98 30.83
C ARG A 342 -15.51 -3.50 31.34
N GLU A 343 -15.55 -2.32 31.97
CA GLU A 343 -16.82 -1.74 32.43
C GLU A 343 -17.77 -1.51 31.24
N ILE A 344 -17.27 -0.91 30.16
CA ILE A 344 -18.08 -0.62 28.97
C ILE A 344 -18.54 -1.91 28.28
N ALA A 345 -17.69 -2.92 28.12
CA ALA A 345 -18.03 -4.18 27.48
C ALA A 345 -19.06 -5.01 28.27
N TYR A 346 -18.96 -5.04 29.61
CA TYR A 346 -19.76 -5.93 30.46
C TYR A 346 -20.82 -5.23 31.32
N ARG A 347 -20.99 -3.90 31.26
CA ARG A 347 -22.12 -3.21 31.90
C ARG A 347 -23.44 -3.85 31.43
N ASP A 348 -24.22 -4.37 32.37
CA ASP A 348 -25.53 -4.96 32.08
C ASP A 348 -26.48 -3.89 31.51
N VAL A 349 -27.17 -4.22 30.42
CA VAL A 349 -28.25 -3.39 29.88
C VAL A 349 -29.55 -3.72 30.64
N GLY A 350 -29.53 -3.43 31.94
CA GLY A 350 -30.73 -3.45 32.77
C GLY A 350 -31.75 -2.42 32.28
N LEU A 351 -33.03 -2.80 32.26
CA LEU A 351 -34.15 -1.93 31.83
C LEU A 351 -34.27 -0.68 32.72
N ALA A 352 -33.65 0.42 32.29
CA ALA A 352 -33.64 1.70 32.99
C ALA A 352 -34.40 2.79 32.20
N ALA A 353 -35.67 2.55 31.91
CA ALA A 353 -36.57 3.55 31.32
C ALA A 353 -37.05 4.56 32.39
N VAL A 354 -36.15 5.45 32.83
CA VAL A 354 -36.48 6.64 33.63
C VAL A 354 -35.80 7.85 33.00
N GLY A 355 -36.59 8.78 32.46
CA GLY A 355 -36.07 9.93 31.75
C GLY A 355 -35.67 11.09 32.68
N VAL A 356 -34.68 11.85 32.25
CA VAL A 356 -34.43 13.23 32.69
C VAL A 356 -34.24 14.08 31.44
N GLU A 357 -35.16 15.01 31.19
CA GLU A 357 -34.94 16.04 30.17
C GLU A 357 -33.85 17.01 30.66
N SER A 358 -32.95 17.42 29.76
CA SER A 358 -32.17 18.65 29.95
C SER A 358 -32.04 19.36 28.60
N THR A 359 -32.21 20.68 28.63
CA THR A 359 -32.46 21.51 27.44
C THR A 359 -31.27 22.40 27.10
N VAL A 360 -31.26 22.91 25.86
CA VAL A 360 -30.30 23.89 25.31
C VAL A 360 -28.90 23.30 24.99
N GLY A 361 -28.31 23.58 23.81
CA GLY A 361 -28.80 24.40 22.70
C GLY A 361 -28.02 24.17 21.40
N ILE A 362 -28.62 24.54 20.27
CA ILE A 362 -28.11 24.24 18.93
C ILE A 362 -27.06 25.28 18.49
N ALA A 363 -25.80 24.84 18.35
CA ALA A 363 -24.75 25.59 17.67
C ALA A 363 -24.49 25.01 16.27
N THR A 364 -24.99 25.66 15.22
CA THR A 364 -24.81 25.21 13.83
C THR A 364 -23.41 25.56 13.31
N GLY A 365 -22.48 24.60 13.35
CA GLY A 365 -21.06 24.86 13.04
C GLY A 365 -20.22 23.73 12.41
N GLY A 366 -20.83 22.68 11.83
CA GLY A 366 -20.08 21.50 11.32
C GLY A 366 -20.00 21.32 9.79
N LYS A 367 -20.70 22.13 8.99
CA LYS A 367 -21.06 21.76 7.61
C LYS A 367 -20.06 22.15 6.51
N LEU A 368 -18.82 22.46 6.88
CA LEU A 368 -17.80 23.00 5.95
C LEU A 368 -16.57 22.09 5.78
N ASP A 369 -16.26 21.22 6.73
CA ASP A 369 -15.03 20.42 6.72
C ASP A 369 -15.21 19.01 6.11
N ASP A 370 -16.35 18.34 6.32
CA ASP A 370 -16.76 17.13 5.55
C ASP A 370 -16.59 17.35 4.04
N LEU A 371 -16.97 18.55 3.58
CA LEU A 371 -16.92 18.94 2.16
C LEU A 371 -15.48 19.12 1.67
N LYS A 372 -14.53 19.49 2.54
CA LYS A 372 -13.12 19.65 2.17
C LYS A 372 -12.45 18.31 1.95
N GLU A 373 -12.67 17.32 2.82
CA GLU A 373 -12.06 15.99 2.63
C GLU A 373 -12.58 15.30 1.37
N GLU A 374 -13.91 15.33 1.11
CA GLU A 374 -14.49 14.72 -0.10
C GLU A 374 -14.03 15.42 -1.39
N ILE A 375 -13.86 16.76 -1.36
CA ILE A 375 -13.27 17.51 -2.48
C ILE A 375 -11.78 17.19 -2.65
N MET A 376 -10.99 17.19 -1.57
CA MET A 376 -9.55 16.93 -1.62
C MET A 376 -9.24 15.52 -2.14
N SER A 377 -10.03 14.51 -1.75
CA SER A 377 -9.91 13.16 -2.29
C SER A 377 -10.17 13.15 -3.80
N ARG A 378 -11.28 13.75 -4.27
CA ARG A 378 -11.61 13.85 -5.70
C ARG A 378 -10.56 14.62 -6.50
N VAL A 379 -10.06 15.73 -5.99
CA VAL A 379 -9.02 16.53 -6.67
C VAL A 379 -7.73 15.71 -6.84
N LYS A 380 -7.34 14.94 -5.82
CA LYS A 380 -6.15 14.07 -5.89
C LYS A 380 -6.32 12.92 -6.89
N GLU A 381 -7.52 12.35 -7.02
CA GLU A 381 -7.83 11.37 -8.06
C GLU A 381 -7.89 11.97 -9.47
N THR A 382 -8.47 13.17 -9.64
CA THR A 382 -8.58 13.83 -10.96
C THR A 382 -7.21 14.22 -11.52
N LEU A 383 -6.35 14.86 -10.71
CA LEU A 383 -5.02 15.30 -11.14
C LEU A 383 -4.11 14.15 -11.60
N VAL A 384 -4.26 12.95 -11.04
CA VAL A 384 -3.53 11.75 -11.48
C VAL A 384 -3.99 11.25 -12.85
N ASN A 385 -5.26 11.43 -13.21
CA ASN A 385 -5.78 11.01 -14.51
C ASN A 385 -5.42 12.02 -15.64
N ASP A 386 -5.49 13.33 -15.37
CA ASP A 386 -5.16 14.37 -16.37
C ASP A 386 -3.68 14.32 -16.79
N ALA A 387 -2.78 13.93 -15.88
CA ALA A 387 -1.36 13.78 -16.16
C ALA A 387 -1.03 12.69 -17.22
N GLU A 388 -1.84 11.63 -17.33
CA GLU A 388 -1.57 10.52 -18.26
C GLU A 388 -1.96 10.85 -19.72
N ASP A 389 -2.96 11.72 -19.96
CA ASP A 389 -3.49 11.96 -21.31
C ASP A 389 -2.70 13.04 -22.09
N VAL A 390 -2.16 14.05 -21.39
CA VAL A 390 -1.34 15.12 -22.00
C VAL A 390 -0.11 14.54 -22.74
N SER A 391 0.47 13.45 -22.21
CA SER A 391 1.67 12.81 -22.77
C SER A 391 1.43 12.07 -24.10
N ARG A 392 0.18 11.94 -24.58
CA ARG A 392 -0.16 11.19 -25.81
C ARG A 392 -0.44 12.06 -27.04
N ARG A 393 -0.35 13.40 -26.93
CA ARG A 393 -0.68 14.33 -28.02
C ARG A 393 0.45 15.30 -28.42
N ARG A 394 1.58 14.78 -28.92
CA ARG A 394 2.50 15.55 -29.79
C ARG A 394 3.43 14.67 -30.64
N SER A 395 2.95 14.29 -31.82
CA SER A 395 3.81 13.79 -32.92
C SER A 395 3.23 14.19 -34.28
N SER A 396 4.11 14.36 -35.28
CA SER A 396 3.79 14.53 -36.72
C SER A 396 3.13 15.83 -37.20
N LYS A 397 3.95 16.81 -37.61
CA LYS A 397 3.98 17.25 -39.03
C LYS A 397 5.31 17.91 -39.42
N ARG A 398 5.55 17.99 -40.73
CA ARG A 398 6.87 18.02 -41.41
C ARG A 398 6.86 19.08 -42.52
N THR A 399 7.87 19.97 -42.57
CA THR A 399 8.33 20.66 -43.81
C THR A 399 9.68 21.37 -43.64
N GLU A 400 10.53 21.26 -44.66
CA GLU A 400 11.68 22.13 -45.01
C GLU A 400 11.21 23.28 -45.94
N PRO A 401 11.94 24.40 -46.22
CA PRO A 401 13.28 24.36 -46.86
C PRO A 401 14.29 25.56 -46.72
N LYS A 402 15.56 25.28 -47.05
CA LYS A 402 16.63 26.08 -47.75
C LYS A 402 16.98 27.57 -47.45
N GLN A 403 18.26 27.75 -47.07
CA GLN A 403 19.34 28.61 -47.65
C GLN A 403 19.22 30.16 -47.82
N HIS A 404 20.14 30.92 -47.18
CA HIS A 404 21.11 31.76 -47.92
C HIS A 404 22.39 32.22 -47.14
N ASN A 405 23.54 32.05 -47.82
CA ASN A 405 24.86 32.74 -47.84
C ASN A 405 25.64 33.29 -46.61
N MET A 406 26.98 33.30 -46.82
CA MET A 406 28.04 33.96 -46.04
C MET A 406 28.58 35.22 -46.78
N PRO A 407 29.73 35.86 -46.43
CA PRO A 407 31.12 35.31 -46.53
C PRO A 407 31.91 35.55 -45.20
N GLU A 408 33.24 35.46 -44.98
CA GLU A 408 34.51 34.96 -45.61
C GLU A 408 35.56 34.83 -44.45
N SER A 409 36.86 34.45 -44.49
CA SER A 409 37.92 33.89 -45.40
C SER A 409 39.05 33.35 -44.45
N SER A 410 40.24 32.82 -44.78
CA SER A 410 41.02 32.47 -46.01
C SER A 410 42.06 31.34 -45.66
N ALA A 411 43.11 31.11 -46.46
CA ALA A 411 44.25 30.17 -46.26
C ALA A 411 45.45 30.58 -47.17
N PRO A 412 46.59 29.82 -47.38
CA PRO A 412 47.16 28.59 -46.77
C PRO A 412 48.62 28.83 -46.21
N THR A 413 49.75 28.06 -46.29
CA THR A 413 50.23 26.82 -46.98
C THR A 413 51.58 26.30 -46.39
N SER A 414 51.82 24.96 -46.39
CA SER A 414 53.13 24.21 -46.36
C SER A 414 54.17 24.50 -45.22
N GLU A 415 55.27 23.74 -44.95
CA GLU A 415 55.91 22.52 -45.52
C GLU A 415 56.67 21.64 -44.46
N SER A 416 57.65 20.78 -44.85
CA SER A 416 58.14 19.58 -44.10
C SER A 416 59.57 19.63 -43.49
N ALA A 417 59.89 18.78 -42.48
CA ALA A 417 61.24 18.17 -42.21
C ALA A 417 61.27 17.14 -41.02
N ILE A 418 62.31 16.28 -40.93
CA ILE A 418 62.64 15.31 -39.83
C ILE A 418 64.17 15.28 -39.59
N PRO A 419 64.67 15.03 -38.35
CA PRO A 419 65.47 13.82 -38.03
C PRO A 419 65.20 13.31 -36.56
N GLU A 420 65.79 12.27 -35.91
CA GLU A 420 66.82 11.25 -36.23
C GLU A 420 66.68 9.97 -35.34
N ARG A 421 67.65 9.04 -35.34
CA ARG A 421 67.76 7.77 -34.54
C ARG A 421 69.19 7.15 -34.70
N PRO A 422 69.59 5.93 -34.22
CA PRO A 422 68.89 4.85 -33.51
C PRO A 422 69.39 4.66 -32.03
N PRO A 423 70.21 3.68 -31.54
CA PRO A 423 70.81 2.44 -32.07
C PRO A 423 70.48 1.10 -31.33
N THR A 424 70.68 -0.01 -32.05
CA THR A 424 71.05 -1.41 -31.69
C THR A 424 70.64 -2.12 -30.37
N GLU A 425 69.66 -3.04 -30.44
CA GLU A 425 69.76 -4.54 -30.60
C GLU A 425 70.70 -5.45 -29.74
N PRO A 426 70.57 -6.82 -29.74
CA PRO A 426 69.58 -7.74 -30.39
C PRO A 426 69.04 -8.98 -29.59
N SER A 427 68.17 -9.79 -30.24
CA SER A 427 68.06 -11.28 -30.15
C SER A 427 67.37 -11.95 -28.92
N VAL A 428 66.74 -13.15 -28.95
CA VAL A 428 66.62 -14.27 -29.95
C VAL A 428 65.16 -14.83 -29.97
N VAL A 429 64.69 -15.41 -31.09
CA VAL A 429 63.51 -16.34 -31.14
C VAL A 429 63.72 -17.45 -32.19
N PRO A 430 63.58 -18.76 -31.85
CA PRO A 430 62.45 -19.62 -32.30
C PRO A 430 62.13 -20.75 -31.27
N PRO A 431 61.39 -21.87 -31.53
CA PRO A 431 60.57 -22.27 -32.70
C PRO A 431 59.10 -22.70 -32.36
N VAL A 432 58.37 -23.19 -33.38
CA VAL A 432 56.94 -23.56 -33.37
C VAL A 432 56.73 -25.08 -33.51
N GLY A 433 55.69 -25.64 -32.89
CA GLY A 433 55.18 -26.97 -33.24
C GLY A 433 53.99 -27.46 -32.38
N GLY A 434 52.91 -27.88 -33.03
CA GLY A 434 51.76 -28.55 -32.39
C GLY A 434 50.39 -27.96 -32.77
N SER A 435 49.49 -28.80 -33.27
CA SER A 435 48.08 -28.45 -33.51
C SER A 435 47.33 -28.22 -32.19
N PRO A 436 46.27 -27.37 -32.15
CA PRO A 436 45.46 -27.22 -30.95
C PRO A 436 44.71 -28.52 -30.64
N ALA A 437 45.16 -29.23 -29.61
CA ALA A 437 44.41 -30.31 -29.00
C ALA A 437 43.14 -29.75 -28.34
N VAL A 438 42.10 -30.58 -28.24
CA VAL A 438 40.81 -30.20 -27.65
C VAL A 438 41.01 -29.70 -26.21
N GLU A 439 40.77 -28.41 -25.95
CA GLU A 439 40.77 -27.92 -24.58
C GLU A 439 39.62 -28.54 -23.79
N SER A 440 39.99 -29.36 -22.82
CA SER A 440 39.09 -30.02 -21.88
C SER A 440 38.15 -29.01 -21.23
N ARG A 441 36.83 -29.24 -21.33
CA ARG A 441 35.82 -28.52 -20.54
C ARG A 441 36.25 -28.55 -19.07
N ARG A 442 36.55 -27.39 -18.49
CA ARG A 442 36.81 -27.27 -17.05
C ARG A 442 35.55 -27.69 -16.30
N LEU A 443 35.59 -28.88 -15.71
CA LEU A 443 34.56 -29.32 -14.77
C LEU A 443 34.54 -28.35 -13.59
N ALA A 444 33.34 -28.03 -13.10
CA ALA A 444 33.20 -27.22 -11.90
C ALA A 444 33.86 -27.95 -10.70
N PRO A 445 34.45 -27.22 -9.73
CA PRO A 445 35.06 -27.84 -8.57
C PRO A 445 34.02 -28.67 -7.82
N ILE A 446 34.26 -29.98 -7.75
CA ILE A 446 33.44 -30.92 -7.00
C ILE A 446 33.63 -30.58 -5.52
N ARG A 447 32.54 -30.25 -4.83
CA ARG A 447 32.59 -30.03 -3.38
C ARG A 447 32.93 -31.33 -2.66
N PRO A 448 33.62 -31.28 -1.51
CA PRO A 448 33.76 -32.44 -0.63
C PRO A 448 32.37 -33.04 -0.31
N PRO A 449 32.28 -34.37 -0.08
CA PRO A 449 31.05 -34.99 0.39
C PRO A 449 30.68 -34.44 1.78
N VAL A 450 29.38 -34.33 2.04
CA VAL A 450 28.88 -33.94 3.37
C VAL A 450 29.19 -35.06 4.36
N GLY A 451 29.91 -34.72 5.44
CA GLY A 451 30.33 -35.64 6.49
C GLY A 451 29.33 -35.75 7.64
N GLU A 452 29.84 -36.07 8.82
CA GLU A 452 29.04 -36.24 10.04
C GLU A 452 28.69 -34.91 10.74
N PRO A 453 27.75 -34.90 11.70
CA PRO A 453 27.46 -33.71 12.51
C PRO A 453 28.71 -33.26 13.26
N LEU A 454 28.94 -31.95 13.31
CA LEU A 454 30.10 -31.37 14.00
C LEU A 454 30.00 -31.47 15.53
N PHE A 455 28.79 -31.65 16.04
CA PHE A 455 28.43 -31.86 17.45
C PHE A 455 26.96 -32.34 17.50
N GLU A 456 26.51 -32.83 18.66
CA GLU A 456 25.15 -33.35 18.83
C GLU A 456 24.14 -32.28 19.24
N VAL A 457 22.86 -32.52 18.96
CA VAL A 457 21.76 -31.65 19.46
C VAL A 457 21.71 -31.64 20.99
N ALA A 458 22.29 -32.66 21.64
CA ALA A 458 22.47 -32.74 23.09
C ALA A 458 23.43 -31.68 23.65
N ASP A 459 24.42 -31.23 22.86
CA ASP A 459 25.48 -30.32 23.29
C ASP A 459 25.05 -28.84 23.24
N VAL A 460 23.90 -28.54 22.61
CA VAL A 460 23.32 -27.20 22.59
C VAL A 460 22.67 -26.90 23.95
N PRO A 461 23.03 -25.78 24.64
CA PRO A 461 22.47 -25.45 25.94
C PRO A 461 20.93 -25.43 25.97
N ASN A 462 20.34 -25.90 27.08
CA ASN A 462 18.89 -26.00 27.26
C ASN A 462 18.15 -24.68 26.98
N GLU A 463 18.73 -23.56 27.43
CA GLU A 463 18.19 -22.21 27.20
C GLU A 463 18.11 -21.85 25.71
N ILE A 464 19.15 -22.19 24.93
CA ILE A 464 19.22 -21.94 23.48
C ILE A 464 18.21 -22.83 22.73
N ARG A 465 17.99 -24.07 23.20
CA ARG A 465 16.97 -24.98 22.64
C ARG A 465 15.55 -24.51 22.95
N ALA A 466 15.27 -24.14 24.20
CA ALA A 466 13.97 -23.59 24.61
C ALA A 466 13.66 -22.25 23.92
N LEU A 467 14.67 -21.40 23.70
CA LEU A 467 14.55 -20.15 22.95
C LEU A 467 14.20 -20.39 21.47
N ALA A 468 14.72 -21.47 20.86
CA ALA A 468 14.31 -21.90 19.53
C ALA A 468 12.87 -22.40 19.51
N GLU A 469 12.43 -23.20 20.48
CA GLU A 469 11.04 -23.67 20.59
C GLU A 469 10.06 -22.52 20.79
N HIS A 470 10.41 -21.53 21.62
CA HIS A 470 9.63 -20.31 21.81
C HIS A 470 9.56 -19.44 20.53
N ARG A 471 10.65 -19.36 19.75
CA ARG A 471 10.69 -18.56 18.51
C ARG A 471 10.00 -19.22 17.31
N PHE A 472 10.18 -20.53 17.14
CA PHE A 472 9.78 -21.26 15.91
C PHE A 472 8.63 -22.26 16.14
N GLY A 473 8.20 -22.48 17.39
CA GLY A 473 7.02 -23.24 17.76
C GLY A 473 7.23 -24.75 17.92
N THR A 474 6.61 -25.31 18.95
CA THR A 474 6.63 -26.75 19.27
C THR A 474 5.54 -27.52 18.51
N PRO A 475 5.77 -28.77 18.04
CA PRO A 475 7.04 -29.51 18.05
C PRO A 475 8.04 -28.95 17.02
N LEU A 476 9.28 -28.75 17.46
CA LEU A 476 10.36 -28.23 16.64
C LEU A 476 11.37 -29.34 16.32
N ARG A 477 11.73 -29.53 15.05
CA ARG A 477 12.84 -30.40 14.66
C ARG A 477 14.15 -29.65 14.83
N MET A 478 15.02 -30.14 15.70
CA MET A 478 16.35 -29.59 15.94
C MET A 478 17.42 -30.38 15.18
N GLY A 479 18.50 -29.71 14.77
CA GLY A 479 19.65 -30.30 14.12
C GLY A 479 20.91 -29.45 14.26
N THR A 480 22.05 -30.05 13.93
CA THR A 480 23.38 -29.43 13.97
C THR A 480 24.01 -29.44 12.58
N PRO A 481 24.96 -28.52 12.30
CA PRO A 481 25.68 -28.50 11.03
C PRO A 481 26.54 -29.76 10.87
N ARG A 482 26.70 -30.19 9.63
CA ARG A 482 27.58 -31.30 9.23
C ARG A 482 28.89 -30.76 8.64
N GLU A 483 29.95 -31.55 8.72
CA GLU A 483 31.20 -31.28 8.00
C GLU A 483 30.92 -31.12 6.50
N ASN A 484 31.49 -30.08 5.88
CA ASN A 484 31.22 -29.71 4.48
C ASN A 484 29.73 -29.48 4.15
N GLY A 485 28.90 -29.25 5.19
CA GLY A 485 27.46 -29.21 5.12
C GLY A 485 26.86 -27.90 4.57
N GLY A 486 25.59 -28.01 4.17
CA GLY A 486 24.81 -26.92 3.60
C GLY A 486 24.96 -26.79 2.08
N PRO A 487 24.67 -25.61 1.49
CA PRO A 487 24.27 -24.37 2.15
C PRO A 487 22.93 -24.50 2.88
N TYR A 488 22.97 -24.25 4.18
CA TYR A 488 21.79 -23.98 5.01
C TYR A 488 21.26 -22.59 4.63
N ARG A 489 19.95 -22.42 4.55
CA ARG A 489 19.28 -21.23 4.01
C ARG A 489 17.95 -21.00 4.71
N GLY A 490 17.68 -19.75 5.05
CA GLY A 490 16.43 -19.33 5.68
C GLY A 490 16.61 -18.16 6.64
N GLU A 491 15.55 -17.87 7.40
CA GLU A 491 15.56 -16.86 8.45
C GLU A 491 16.48 -17.29 9.59
N VAL A 492 17.21 -16.34 10.18
CA VAL A 492 18.03 -16.58 11.37
C VAL A 492 17.53 -15.81 12.60
N PHE A 493 17.73 -16.44 13.76
CA PHE A 493 17.65 -15.83 15.07
C PHE A 493 19.04 -15.89 15.72
N ASN A 494 19.56 -14.73 16.11
CA ASN A 494 20.92 -14.54 16.58
C ASN A 494 20.96 -14.46 18.11
N THR A 495 21.92 -15.16 18.71
CA THR A 495 22.24 -15.10 20.13
C THR A 495 23.72 -14.74 20.30
N GLU A 496 24.21 -14.61 21.52
CA GLU A 496 25.62 -14.31 21.78
C GLU A 496 26.56 -15.38 21.18
N HIS A 497 26.21 -16.67 21.33
CA HIS A 497 27.09 -17.80 20.97
C HIS A 497 26.59 -18.66 19.79
N TYR A 498 25.30 -18.60 19.45
CA TYR A 498 24.69 -19.38 18.36
C TYR A 498 23.89 -18.51 17.38
N LEU A 499 23.97 -18.86 16.10
CA LEU A 499 23.05 -18.41 15.06
C LEU A 499 22.08 -19.57 14.76
N ILE A 500 20.81 -19.41 15.11
CA ILE A 500 19.76 -20.43 14.94
C ILE A 500 19.07 -20.17 13.60
N GLN A 501 19.18 -21.07 12.64
CA GLN A 501 18.59 -20.90 11.31
C GLN A 501 17.38 -21.82 11.11
N GLU A 502 16.20 -21.29 10.74
CA GLU A 502 15.11 -22.12 10.21
C GLU A 502 15.47 -22.54 8.78
N VAL A 503 15.63 -23.85 8.55
CA VAL A 503 16.01 -24.42 7.23
C VAL A 503 14.83 -25.06 6.48
N ALA A 504 13.73 -25.32 7.20
CA ALA A 504 12.43 -25.72 6.69
C ALA A 504 11.38 -25.47 7.79
N THR A 505 10.08 -25.45 7.44
CA THR A 505 8.98 -25.23 8.39
C THR A 505 9.13 -26.09 9.65
N ARG A 506 9.27 -25.45 10.83
CA ARG A 506 9.53 -26.11 12.12
C ARG A 506 10.78 -27.00 12.14
N SER A 507 11.84 -26.62 11.43
CA SER A 507 13.13 -27.31 11.43
C SER A 507 14.27 -26.30 11.51
N VAL A 508 15.02 -26.32 12.61
CA VAL A 508 16.15 -25.41 12.86
C VAL A 508 17.51 -26.11 12.86
N VAL A 509 18.55 -25.37 12.49
CA VAL A 509 19.96 -25.75 12.65
C VAL A 509 20.66 -24.73 13.54
N PHE A 510 21.39 -25.22 14.56
CA PHE A 510 22.18 -24.37 15.48
C PHE A 510 23.61 -24.22 14.97
N HIS A 511 24.04 -23.01 14.60
CA HIS A 511 25.40 -22.74 14.14
C HIS A 511 26.22 -22.04 15.23
N PRO A 512 27.31 -22.63 15.76
CA PRO A 512 28.18 -21.97 16.74
C PRO A 512 28.92 -20.80 16.09
N LYS A 513 28.96 -19.65 16.78
CA LYS A 513 29.54 -18.40 16.25
C LYS A 513 31.07 -18.32 16.42
N ALA A 514 31.66 -19.16 17.27
CA ALA A 514 33.07 -19.11 17.67
C ALA A 514 34.10 -19.22 16.51
N GLN A 515 33.71 -19.77 15.36
CA GLN A 515 34.55 -19.86 14.14
C GLN A 515 33.89 -19.20 12.91
N MET A 516 32.83 -18.41 13.08
CA MET A 516 31.92 -18.03 11.99
C MET A 516 32.46 -16.86 11.15
N GLU A 517 32.83 -17.14 9.89
CA GLU A 517 33.29 -16.12 8.94
C GLU A 517 32.12 -15.40 8.24
N PHE A 518 31.93 -14.12 8.51
CA PHE A 518 30.99 -13.28 7.76
C PHE A 518 31.62 -12.77 6.44
N ALA A 519 30.96 -13.04 5.31
CA ALA A 519 31.45 -12.70 3.96
C ALA A 519 31.42 -11.20 3.62
N SER A 520 30.99 -10.32 4.54
CA SER A 520 31.13 -8.87 4.42
C SER A 520 31.17 -8.21 5.80
N ASP A 521 31.80 -7.04 5.87
CA ASP A 521 31.88 -6.26 7.11
C ASP A 521 30.50 -5.74 7.55
N ARG A 522 29.56 -5.53 6.61
CA ARG A 522 28.15 -5.24 6.93
C ARG A 522 27.50 -6.40 7.71
N LEU A 523 27.72 -7.65 7.32
CA LEU A 523 27.18 -8.79 8.06
C LEU A 523 27.86 -8.96 9.43
N ARG A 524 29.18 -8.73 9.51
CA ARG A 524 29.89 -8.73 10.80
C ARG A 524 29.36 -7.64 11.74
N TRP A 525 29.10 -6.44 11.23
CA TRP A 525 28.49 -5.36 11.99
C TRP A 525 27.04 -5.68 12.42
N MET A 526 26.23 -6.25 11.52
CA MET A 526 24.86 -6.69 11.86
C MET A 526 24.87 -7.77 12.94
N ASP A 527 25.88 -8.65 12.97
CA ASP A 527 26.05 -9.62 14.05
C ASP A 527 26.36 -8.95 15.39
N GLN A 528 27.40 -8.11 15.40
CA GLN A 528 27.88 -7.37 16.58
C GLN A 528 26.83 -6.45 17.20
N ASN A 529 25.85 -5.98 16.41
CA ASN A 529 24.77 -5.09 16.85
C ASN A 529 23.41 -5.82 16.97
N ALA A 530 23.40 -7.15 17.03
CA ALA A 530 22.20 -8.01 17.11
C ALA A 530 21.15 -7.83 15.99
N ARG A 531 21.47 -7.10 14.91
CA ARG A 531 20.58 -6.83 13.75
C ARG A 531 20.49 -7.99 12.74
N LEU A 532 21.03 -9.17 13.04
CA LEU A 532 20.79 -10.38 12.23
C LEU A 532 19.41 -11.02 12.49
N ASN A 533 18.72 -10.70 13.59
CA ASN A 533 17.40 -11.28 13.89
C ASN A 533 16.39 -11.01 12.77
N GLY A 534 15.77 -12.08 12.25
CA GLY A 534 14.83 -11.99 11.12
C GLY A 534 15.50 -11.79 9.75
N SER A 535 16.84 -11.78 9.68
CA SER A 535 17.56 -11.69 8.41
C SER A 535 17.57 -13.03 7.67
N GLU A 536 17.65 -12.97 6.35
CA GLU A 536 17.81 -14.15 5.49
C GLU A 536 19.28 -14.37 5.15
N LEU A 537 19.83 -15.52 5.55
CA LEU A 537 21.24 -15.83 5.38
C LEU A 537 21.46 -17.20 4.73
N GLN A 538 22.67 -17.39 4.20
CA GLN A 538 23.15 -18.68 3.74
C GLN A 538 24.42 -19.05 4.52
N VAL A 539 24.37 -20.14 5.28
CA VAL A 539 25.56 -20.69 5.97
C VAL A 539 26.04 -21.93 5.21
N GLY A 540 27.31 -21.93 4.78
CA GLY A 540 27.97 -23.11 4.22
C GLY A 540 29.20 -23.47 5.04
N TYR A 541 29.54 -24.76 5.07
CA TYR A 541 30.72 -25.26 5.78
C TYR A 541 31.79 -25.74 4.81
N ASP A 542 33.05 -25.53 5.19
CA ASP A 542 34.26 -26.08 4.56
C ASP A 542 35.08 -26.71 5.69
N GLY A 543 35.15 -28.05 5.72
CA GLY A 543 35.45 -28.78 6.95
C GLY A 543 34.45 -28.44 8.07
N ASP A 544 34.97 -27.98 9.21
CA ASP A 544 34.23 -27.51 10.39
C ASP A 544 33.85 -26.02 10.35
N ARG A 545 34.35 -25.25 9.37
CA ARG A 545 34.31 -23.78 9.38
C ARG A 545 33.02 -23.21 8.78
N PRO A 546 32.17 -22.50 9.55
CA PRO A 546 30.99 -21.83 9.01
C PRO A 546 31.38 -20.56 8.25
N LYS A 547 30.85 -20.39 7.03
CA LYS A 547 30.93 -19.14 6.27
C LYS A 547 29.54 -18.63 5.89
N VAL A 548 29.28 -17.37 6.27
CA VAL A 548 27.96 -16.74 6.21
C VAL A 548 27.90 -15.74 5.07
N TYR A 549 26.93 -15.94 4.19
CA TYR A 549 26.63 -15.08 3.04
C TYR A 549 25.24 -14.46 3.20
N PRO A 550 25.00 -13.26 2.63
CA PRO A 550 23.65 -12.71 2.56
C PRO A 550 22.82 -13.58 1.61
N TRP A 551 21.58 -13.87 1.98
CA TRP A 551 20.63 -14.61 1.15
C TRP A 551 19.36 -13.78 0.98
N ASP A 552 18.54 -14.15 0.00
CA ASP A 552 17.36 -13.39 -0.42
C ASP A 552 16.40 -14.45 -0.97
N ARG A 553 15.36 -14.82 -0.21
CA ARG A 553 14.45 -15.92 -0.56
C ARG A 553 13.68 -15.62 -1.85
N ALA A 554 13.38 -14.35 -2.10
CA ALA A 554 12.77 -13.89 -3.34
C ALA A 554 13.74 -14.09 -4.52
N ARG A 555 15.03 -13.80 -4.36
CA ARG A 555 16.06 -14.13 -5.36
C ARG A 555 16.11 -15.63 -5.65
N ASP A 556 16.27 -16.44 -4.61
CA ASP A 556 16.49 -17.88 -4.74
C ASP A 556 15.26 -18.59 -5.32
N LEU A 557 14.05 -18.14 -4.94
CA LEU A 557 12.79 -18.59 -5.54
C LEU A 557 12.68 -18.19 -7.02
N LEU A 558 13.08 -16.97 -7.40
CA LEU A 558 13.07 -16.53 -8.80
C LEU A 558 14.09 -17.32 -9.64
N GLU A 559 15.31 -17.52 -9.14
CA GLU A 559 16.34 -18.33 -9.80
C GLU A 559 15.89 -19.80 -9.97
N ARG A 560 15.26 -20.41 -8.95
CA ARG A 560 14.64 -21.75 -9.05
C ARG A 560 13.49 -21.78 -10.04
N THR A 561 12.62 -20.76 -10.06
CA THR A 561 11.46 -20.69 -10.97
C THR A 561 11.93 -20.59 -12.42
N VAL A 562 12.91 -19.74 -12.71
CA VAL A 562 13.55 -19.64 -14.02
C VAL A 562 14.23 -20.96 -14.40
N GLY A 563 14.93 -21.60 -13.47
CA GLY A 563 15.53 -22.94 -13.68
C GLY A 563 14.48 -24.02 -14.02
N SER A 564 13.34 -24.01 -13.33
CA SER A 564 12.22 -24.92 -13.60
C SER A 564 11.57 -24.65 -14.96
N LEU A 565 11.32 -23.38 -15.31
CA LEU A 565 10.80 -22.99 -16.62
C LEU A 565 11.76 -23.39 -17.76
N LYS A 566 13.07 -23.27 -17.57
CA LYS A 566 14.07 -23.79 -18.51
C LYS A 566 14.05 -25.33 -18.62
N LYS A 567 13.90 -26.04 -17.50
CA LYS A 567 13.76 -27.50 -17.49
C LYS A 567 12.53 -27.94 -18.30
N SER A 568 11.37 -27.35 -18.02
CA SER A 568 10.13 -27.61 -18.77
C SER A 568 10.24 -27.19 -20.24
N ALA A 569 10.94 -26.09 -20.55
CA ALA A 569 11.18 -25.67 -21.94
C ALA A 569 11.97 -26.73 -22.73
N ARG A 570 12.99 -27.36 -22.11
CA ARG A 570 13.74 -28.47 -22.70
C ARG A 570 12.89 -29.74 -22.83
N GLU A 571 12.15 -30.09 -21.79
CA GLU A 571 11.28 -31.28 -21.75
C GLU A 571 10.13 -31.22 -22.77
N LEU A 572 9.69 -30.00 -23.13
CA LEU A 572 8.66 -29.74 -24.14
C LEU A 572 9.23 -29.28 -25.50
N ASN A 573 10.55 -29.40 -25.73
CA ASN A 573 11.23 -29.04 -26.98
C ASN A 573 10.96 -27.60 -27.50
N PHE A 574 10.80 -26.62 -26.60
CA PHE A 574 10.73 -25.21 -26.99
C PHE A 574 12.08 -24.71 -27.55
N SER A 575 12.02 -23.67 -28.37
CA SER A 575 13.20 -23.04 -28.96
C SER A 575 14.21 -22.57 -27.89
N PRO A 576 15.53 -22.76 -28.08
CA PRO A 576 16.57 -22.21 -27.20
C PRO A 576 16.46 -20.70 -26.95
N ASN A 577 15.82 -19.96 -27.86
CA ASN A 577 15.54 -18.53 -27.69
C ASN A 577 14.66 -18.25 -26.45
N LEU A 578 13.84 -19.21 -26.00
CA LEU A 578 13.05 -19.08 -24.78
C LEU A 578 13.94 -19.11 -23.52
N GLU A 579 14.97 -19.96 -23.49
CA GLU A 579 15.93 -19.97 -22.38
C GLU A 579 16.70 -18.65 -22.28
N VAL A 580 17.13 -18.12 -23.43
CA VAL A 580 17.83 -16.82 -23.53
C VAL A 580 16.89 -15.67 -23.12
N MET A 581 15.61 -15.71 -23.50
CA MET A 581 14.62 -14.73 -23.07
C MET A 581 14.38 -14.79 -21.56
N LEU A 582 14.29 -15.98 -20.97
CA LEU A 582 14.16 -16.17 -19.52
C LEU A 582 15.38 -15.62 -18.77
N ASP A 583 16.61 -15.83 -19.27
CA ASP A 583 17.82 -15.22 -18.71
C ASP A 583 17.81 -13.68 -18.82
N GLN A 584 17.39 -13.13 -19.96
CA GLN A 584 17.31 -11.68 -20.15
C GLN A 584 16.26 -11.04 -19.23
N LEU A 585 15.10 -11.69 -19.03
CA LEU A 585 14.07 -11.23 -18.09
C LEU A 585 14.56 -11.31 -16.65
N HIS A 586 15.22 -12.41 -16.26
CA HIS A 586 15.83 -12.57 -14.95
C HIS A 586 16.90 -11.48 -14.68
N ALA A 587 17.83 -11.29 -15.61
CA ALA A 587 18.89 -10.28 -15.52
C ALA A 587 18.34 -8.85 -15.47
N ARG A 588 17.30 -8.52 -16.26
CA ARG A 588 16.63 -7.20 -16.23
C ARG A 588 15.77 -6.98 -14.99
N SER A 589 15.33 -8.05 -14.31
CA SER A 589 14.73 -7.94 -12.98
C SER A 589 15.81 -7.57 -11.96
N TRP A 590 16.93 -8.31 -11.94
CA TRP A 590 18.04 -8.08 -11.00
C TRP A 590 18.92 -6.86 -11.28
N ALA A 591 18.91 -6.31 -12.50
CA ALA A 591 19.51 -5.01 -12.80
C ALA A 591 18.77 -3.92 -12.01
N ARG A 592 17.47 -3.76 -12.24
CA ARG A 592 16.62 -2.75 -11.61
C ARG A 592 16.66 -2.80 -10.07
N VAL A 593 16.59 -3.99 -9.47
CA VAL A 593 16.66 -4.13 -7.99
C VAL A 593 18.05 -3.75 -7.45
N ARG A 594 19.14 -4.02 -8.17
CA ARG A 594 20.49 -3.56 -7.76
C ARG A 594 20.70 -2.07 -7.98
N GLU A 595 20.21 -1.53 -9.07
CA GLU A 595 20.27 -0.10 -9.39
C GLU A 595 19.52 0.72 -8.34
N ALA A 596 18.30 0.30 -7.95
CA ALA A 596 17.54 0.91 -6.86
C ALA A 596 18.28 0.81 -5.51
N ARG A 597 18.80 -0.38 -5.14
CA ARG A 597 19.60 -0.56 -3.91
C ARG A 597 20.89 0.28 -3.90
N ALA A 598 21.53 0.51 -5.06
CA ALA A 598 22.75 1.31 -5.17
C ALA A 598 22.45 2.82 -5.11
N ALA A 599 21.44 3.31 -5.83
CA ALA A 599 21.05 4.72 -5.83
C ALA A 599 20.64 5.18 -4.42
N ALA A 600 19.86 4.36 -3.70
CA ALA A 600 19.47 4.66 -2.32
C ALA A 600 20.67 4.63 -1.35
N LEU A 601 21.69 3.80 -1.59
CA LEU A 601 22.89 3.75 -0.77
C LEU A 601 23.76 5.00 -0.94
N GLU A 602 23.98 5.47 -2.17
CA GLU A 602 24.77 6.70 -2.39
C GLU A 602 24.01 7.93 -1.87
N GLN A 603 22.71 8.06 -2.12
CA GLN A 603 21.89 9.13 -1.51
C GLN A 603 21.93 9.09 0.04
N SER A 604 22.00 7.91 0.65
CA SER A 604 22.14 7.77 2.10
C SER A 604 23.51 8.22 2.61
N LYS A 605 24.59 8.00 1.84
CA LYS A 605 25.94 8.50 2.18
C LYS A 605 26.03 10.01 2.01
N GLU A 606 25.50 10.54 0.92
CA GLU A 606 25.47 11.99 0.65
C GLU A 606 24.72 12.75 1.74
N ARG A 607 23.60 12.19 2.24
CA ARG A 607 22.85 12.75 3.37
C ARG A 607 23.59 12.63 4.70
N ALA A 608 24.28 11.52 4.99
CA ALA A 608 25.10 11.40 6.19
C ALA A 608 26.27 12.40 6.18
N ALA A 609 27.01 12.49 5.07
CA ALA A 609 28.14 13.39 4.90
C ALA A 609 27.77 14.88 4.84
N SER A 610 26.47 15.23 4.78
CA SER A 610 25.96 16.60 4.87
C SER A 610 25.26 16.89 6.20
N GLN A 611 25.32 15.97 7.17
CA GLN A 611 24.80 16.14 8.53
C GLN A 611 25.90 16.22 9.61
N ASP A 612 27.16 15.89 9.28
CA ASP A 612 28.29 16.21 10.15
C ASP A 612 28.46 17.75 10.24
N PRO A 613 28.42 18.35 11.45
CA PRO A 613 28.63 19.78 11.60
C PRO A 613 30.10 20.15 11.34
N PRO A 614 30.40 21.37 10.85
CA PRO A 614 31.77 21.84 10.75
C PRO A 614 32.43 21.81 12.12
N GLY A 615 33.61 21.19 12.21
CA GLY A 615 34.37 21.11 13.46
C GLY A 615 34.76 22.50 13.98
N PRO A 616 34.99 22.65 15.30
CA PRO A 616 35.33 23.94 15.89
C PRO A 616 36.70 24.42 15.37
N ASP A 617 36.70 25.50 14.59
CA ASP A 617 37.91 26.20 14.18
C ASP A 617 38.65 26.81 15.40
N ARG A 618 39.95 27.07 15.21
CA ARG A 618 40.92 27.42 16.26
C ARG A 618 41.09 28.91 16.50
#